data_AF-A0A4R8LV40-F1
#
_entry.id   AF-A0A4R8LV40-F1
#
_cell.length_a   1.000
_cell.length_b   1.000
_cell.length_c   1.000
_cell.angle_alpha   90.00
_cell.angle_beta   90.00
_cell.angle_gamma   90.00
#
_symmetry.space_group_name_H-M   'P 1'
#
loop_
_entity.id
_entity.type
_entity.pdbx_description
1 polymer ?
#
loop_
_entity_poly.entity_id
_entity_poly.type
_entity_poly.pdbx_seq_one_letter_code
_entity_poly.pdbx_strand_id
1 'polypeptide(L)'
;MNTFQILLRIALSFGACTTLGACMTSTPAWDRNFGYAVTQIRQMQTLNPDASDNTNPVAGVDGRAADAAQTAYVKSFTAPTPPTNVFTIGVGAGN
;
A
#
# COMPACT_ATOMS: atom_id res chain seq x y z
N MET A 1 -9.85 30.75 61.20
CA MET A 1 -9.71 29.29 60.98
C MET A 1 -10.32 28.82 59.65
N ASN A 2 -11.47 29.35 59.21
CA ASN A 2 -12.12 28.95 57.94
C ASN A 2 -11.37 29.34 56.67
N THR A 3 -10.72 30.51 56.61
CA THR A 3 -9.97 30.97 55.43
C THR A 3 -8.75 30.09 55.15
N PHE A 4 -8.02 29.68 56.20
CA PHE A 4 -6.88 28.78 56.07
C PHE A 4 -7.28 27.38 55.56
N GLN A 5 -8.42 26.86 56.03
CA GLN A 5 -8.96 25.58 55.55
C GLN A 5 -9.45 25.65 54.09
N ILE A 6 -10.00 26.79 53.66
CA ILE A 6 -10.41 27.01 52.26
C ILE A 6 -9.18 27.04 51.35
N LEU A 7 -8.11 27.74 51.73
CA LEU A 7 -6.87 27.79 50.96
C LEU A 7 -6.22 26.41 50.84
N LEU A 8 -6.21 25.63 51.93
CA LEU A 8 -5.68 24.26 51.92
C LEU A 8 -6.46 23.34 50.98
N ARG A 9 -7.80 23.46 50.95
CA ARG A 9 -8.65 22.67 50.06
C ARG A 9 -8.46 23.02 48.59
N ILE A 10 -8.31 24.32 48.27
CA ILE A 10 -8.03 24.77 46.90
C ILE A 10 -6.68 24.23 46.43
N ALA A 11 -5.64 24.30 47.26
CA ALA A 11 -4.31 23.77 46.93
C ALA A 11 -4.35 22.26 46.67
N LEU A 12 -5.09 21.50 47.50
CA LEU A 12 -5.26 20.05 47.33
C LEU A 12 -5.98 19.71 46.01
N SER A 13 -7.08 20.41 45.70
CA SER A 13 -7.84 20.20 44.47
C SER A 13 -7.03 20.54 43.22
N PHE A 14 -6.26 21.63 43.27
CA PHE A 14 -5.41 22.05 42.16
C PHE A 14 -4.26 21.06 41.93
N GLY A 15 -3.60 20.62 43.01
CA GLY A 15 -2.57 19.58 42.96
C GLY A 15 -3.09 18.27 42.34
N ALA A 16 -4.27 17.81 42.79
CA ALA A 16 -4.92 16.62 42.22
C ALA A 16 -5.24 16.79 40.73
N CYS A 17 -5.72 17.95 40.29
CA CYS A 17 -6.02 18.19 38.88
C CYS A 17 -4.76 18.14 37.99
N THR A 18 -3.64 18.69 38.48
CA THR A 18 -2.36 18.69 37.73
C THR A 18 -1.73 17.30 37.61
N THR A 19 -1.90 16.42 38.60
CA THR A 19 -1.36 15.05 38.54
C THR A 19 -2.16 14.16 37.60
N LEU A 20 -3.47 14.39 37.44
CA LEU A 20 -4.30 13.66 36.46
C LEU A 20 -4.00 14.10 35.01
N GLY A 21 -3.67 15.38 34.78
CA GLY A 21 -3.30 15.89 33.46
C GLY A 21 -1.93 15.44 32.95
N ALA A 22 -1.03 15.02 33.84
CA ALA A 22 0.31 14.53 33.47
C ALA A 22 0.31 13.18 32.72
N CYS A 23 -0.81 12.43 32.79
CA CYS A 23 -1.00 11.19 32.05
C CYS A 23 -1.54 11.41 30.62
N MET A 24 -2.06 12.60 30.30
CA MET A 24 -2.24 13.03 28.92
C MET A 24 -0.88 13.47 28.39
N THR A 25 -0.03 12.48 28.10
CA THR A 25 1.05 12.71 27.15
C THR A 25 0.34 13.19 25.90
N SER A 26 0.67 14.41 25.46
CA SER A 26 0.26 14.88 24.15
C SER A 26 0.61 13.78 23.13
N THR A 27 0.13 13.87 21.91
CA THR A 27 0.47 12.89 20.87
C THR A 27 1.84 13.09 20.19
N PRO A 28 2.94 13.70 20.72
CA PRO A 28 4.15 13.93 19.92
C PRO A 28 4.79 12.66 19.38
N ALA A 29 4.64 11.52 20.06
CA ALA A 29 5.20 10.26 19.60
C ALA A 29 4.39 9.67 18.44
N TRP A 30 3.07 9.85 18.43
CA TRP A 30 2.20 9.32 17.38
C TRP A 30 2.19 10.22 16.15
N ASP A 31 2.09 11.54 16.35
CA ASP A 31 2.06 12.50 15.24
C ASP A 31 3.40 12.55 14.51
N ARG A 32 4.53 12.37 15.22
CA ARG A 32 5.86 12.33 14.59
C ARG A 32 6.09 11.06 13.77
N ASN A 33 5.50 9.94 14.18
CA ASN A 33 5.71 8.63 13.53
C ASN A 33 4.59 8.27 12.54
N PHE A 34 3.57 9.12 12.40
CA PHE A 34 2.47 8.90 11.48
C PHE A 34 2.99 8.74 10.05
N GLY A 35 2.65 7.63 9.40
CA GLY A 35 3.08 7.32 8.03
C GLY A 35 4.50 6.77 7.88
N TYR A 36 5.29 6.65 8.96
CA TYR A 36 6.65 6.09 8.88
C TYR A 36 6.65 4.65 8.35
N ALA A 37 5.74 3.80 8.84
CA ALA A 37 5.62 2.41 8.39
C ALA A 37 5.31 2.31 6.89
N VAL A 38 4.40 3.15 6.38
CA VAL A 38 4.04 3.16 4.95
C VAL A 38 5.20 3.67 4.11
N THR A 39 5.89 4.72 4.56
CA THR A 39 7.07 5.27 3.88
C THR A 39 8.19 4.22 3.81
N GLN A 40 8.43 3.50 4.90
CA GLN A 40 9.42 2.43 4.98
C GLN A 40 9.06 1.28 4.03
N ILE A 41 7.82 0.78 4.06
CA ILE A 41 7.38 -0.30 3.16
C ILE A 41 7.51 0.16 1.71
N ARG A 42 7.12 1.39 1.38
CA ARG A 42 7.25 1.95 0.04
C ARG A 42 8.69 1.98 -0.43
N GLN A 43 9.63 2.41 0.42
CA GLN A 43 11.06 2.39 0.11
C GLN A 43 11.57 0.96 -0.14
N MET A 44 11.16 -0.01 0.69
CA MET A 44 11.53 -1.42 0.53
C MET A 44 10.93 -2.06 -0.75
N GLN A 45 9.78 -1.58 -1.20
CA GLN A 45 9.10 -2.06 -2.41
C GLN A 45 9.48 -1.29 -3.68
N THR A 46 10.23 -0.19 -3.56
CA THR A 46 10.66 0.59 -4.71
C THR A 46 11.86 -0.10 -5.36
N LEU A 47 11.63 -0.70 -6.53
CA LEU A 47 12.65 -1.46 -7.26
C LEU A 47 13.83 -0.58 -7.73
N ASN A 48 13.53 0.62 -8.21
CA ASN A 48 14.54 1.59 -8.66
C ASN A 48 14.10 3.02 -8.27
N PRO A 49 14.71 3.63 -7.24
CA PRO A 49 14.37 4.98 -6.82
C PRO A 49 14.77 6.05 -7.85
N ASP A 50 15.81 5.81 -8.64
CA ASP A 50 16.35 6.76 -9.63
C ASP A 50 15.74 6.55 -11.03
N ALA A 51 14.63 5.82 -11.12
CA ALA A 51 14.01 5.47 -12.40
C ALA A 51 13.57 6.69 -13.23
N SER A 52 13.22 7.82 -12.59
CA SER A 52 12.85 9.06 -13.28
C SER A 52 14.00 9.73 -14.01
N ASP A 53 15.23 9.52 -13.53
CA ASP A 53 16.42 10.21 -14.01
C ASP A 53 17.08 9.42 -15.16
N ASN A 54 16.52 8.25 -15.50
CA ASN A 54 16.98 7.43 -16.59
C ASN A 54 16.63 8.06 -17.94
N THR A 55 17.64 8.62 -18.60
CA THR A 55 17.54 9.18 -19.96
C THR A 55 17.81 8.17 -21.07
N ASN A 56 18.09 6.90 -20.73
CA ASN A 56 18.36 5.87 -21.73
C ASN A 56 17.10 5.66 -22.59
N PRO A 57 17.18 5.81 -23.93
CA PRO A 57 16.05 5.52 -24.78
C PRO A 57 15.58 4.08 -24.57
N VAL A 58 14.26 3.87 -24.55
CA VAL A 58 13.69 2.51 -24.51
C VAL A 58 14.01 1.81 -25.82
N ALA A 59 15.16 1.14 -25.89
CA ALA A 59 15.68 0.48 -27.09
C ALA A 59 15.02 -0.89 -27.37
N GLY A 60 13.93 -1.20 -26.66
CA GLY A 60 13.24 -2.49 -26.73
C GLY A 60 11.73 -2.31 -26.87
N VAL A 61 10.99 -2.97 -25.99
CA VAL A 61 9.52 -2.98 -26.01
C VAL A 61 9.00 -1.72 -25.31
N ASP A 62 8.09 -0.98 -25.95
CA ASP A 62 7.42 0.15 -25.31
C ASP A 62 6.52 -0.31 -24.15
N GLY A 63 6.20 0.59 -23.22
CA GLY A 63 5.43 0.24 -22.02
C GLY A 63 4.05 -0.39 -22.31
N ARG A 64 3.40 -0.01 -23.43
CA ARG A 64 2.08 -0.53 -23.79
C ARG A 64 2.17 -1.90 -24.46
N ALA A 65 3.20 -2.12 -25.28
CA ALA A 65 3.51 -3.44 -25.82
C ALA A 65 3.92 -4.41 -24.70
N ALA A 66 4.66 -3.95 -23.69
CA ALA A 66 5.02 -4.76 -22.52
C ALA A 66 3.78 -5.14 -21.69
N ASP A 67 2.89 -4.18 -21.41
CA ASP A 67 1.63 -4.43 -20.70
C ASP A 67 0.71 -5.42 -21.45
N ALA A 68 0.60 -5.25 -22.77
CA ALA A 68 -0.16 -6.17 -23.62
C ALA A 68 0.43 -7.59 -23.60
N ALA A 69 1.77 -7.72 -23.63
CA ALA A 69 2.46 -9.00 -23.55
C ALA A 69 2.21 -9.69 -22.19
N GLN A 70 2.30 -8.94 -21.09
CA GLN A 70 2.02 -9.45 -19.74
C GLN A 70 0.56 -9.93 -19.62
N THR A 71 -0.38 -9.16 -20.17
CA THR A 71 -1.81 -9.50 -20.21
C THR A 71 -2.05 -10.77 -21.03
N ALA A 72 -1.41 -10.90 -22.19
CA ALA A 72 -1.51 -12.09 -23.03
C ALA A 72 -0.94 -13.34 -22.32
N TYR A 73 0.18 -13.19 -21.60
CA TYR A 73 0.77 -14.25 -20.79
C TYR A 73 -0.21 -14.76 -19.74
N VAL A 74 -0.82 -13.86 -18.95
CA VAL A 74 -1.83 -14.24 -17.94
C VAL A 74 -3.04 -14.93 -18.60
N LYS A 75 -3.55 -14.38 -19.70
CA LYS A 75 -4.67 -14.96 -20.43
C LYS A 75 -4.40 -16.38 -20.94
N SER A 76 -3.15 -16.71 -21.26
CA SER A 76 -2.80 -18.04 -21.75
C SER A 76 -3.08 -19.15 -20.73
N PHE A 77 -3.02 -18.85 -19.43
CA PHE A 77 -3.34 -19.83 -18.36
C PHE A 77 -4.83 -20.06 -18.16
N THR A 78 -5.67 -19.13 -18.64
CA THR A 78 -7.13 -19.22 -18.52
C THR A 78 -7.79 -19.45 -19.88
N ALA A 79 -7.01 -19.56 -20.95
CA ALA A 79 -7.52 -19.73 -22.31
C ALA A 79 -8.11 -21.14 -22.46
N PRO A 80 -9.39 -21.27 -22.85
CA PRO A 80 -9.96 -22.57 -23.18
C PRO A 80 -9.20 -23.21 -24.35
N THR A 81 -9.07 -24.54 -24.34
CA THR A 81 -8.47 -25.27 -25.46
C THR A 81 -9.20 -24.90 -26.75
N PRO A 82 -8.50 -24.41 -27.80
CA PRO A 82 -9.14 -24.08 -29.06
C PRO A 82 -9.91 -25.31 -29.58
N PRO A 83 -11.16 -25.15 -30.04
CA PRO A 83 -11.90 -26.28 -30.60
C PRO A 83 -11.09 -26.87 -31.74
N THR A 84 -10.86 -28.18 -31.68
CA THR A 84 -10.23 -28.91 -32.77
C THR A 84 -11.20 -28.92 -33.95
N ASN A 85 -10.92 -28.09 -34.96
CA ASN A 85 -11.68 -28.10 -36.22
C ASN A 85 -11.37 -29.39 -36.98
N VAL A 86 -12.06 -30.47 -36.62
CA VAL A 86 -12.06 -31.72 -37.38
C VAL A 86 -12.95 -31.50 -38.60
N PHE A 87 -12.38 -30.90 -39.66
CA PHE A 87 -12.98 -31.01 -40.99
C PHE A 87 -12.72 -32.42 -41.51
N THR A 88 -13.57 -33.39 -41.13
CA THR A 88 -13.68 -34.66 -41.85
C THR A 88 -14.32 -34.40 -43.21
N ILE A 89 -13.54 -33.94 -44.18
CA ILE A 89 -13.94 -33.95 -45.59
C ILE A 89 -13.96 -35.43 -45.99
N GLY A 90 -15.15 -36.01 -46.00
CA GLY A 90 -15.38 -37.37 -46.46
C GLY A 90 -15.16 -37.47 -47.97
N VAL A 91 -13.93 -37.73 -48.39
CA VAL A 91 -13.65 -38.31 -49.71
C VAL A 91 -14.03 -39.78 -49.66
N GLY A 92 -15.32 -40.07 -49.87
CA GLY A 92 -15.80 -41.40 -50.20
C GLY A 92 -15.27 -41.78 -51.58
N ALA A 93 -14.30 -42.68 -51.62
CA ALA A 93 -13.92 -43.36 -52.85
C ALA A 93 -15.11 -44.21 -53.31
N GLY A 94 -15.80 -43.74 -54.35
CA GLY A 94 -16.82 -44.52 -55.03
C GLY A 94 -16.18 -45.73 -55.70
N ASN A 95 -16.71 -46.90 -55.37
CA ASN A 95 -16.59 -48.12 -56.17
C ASN A 95 -17.94 -48.82 -56.15
#